data_AF-A0A7J4K7Y9-F1
#
_entry.id   AF-A0A7J4K7Y9-F1
#
_cell.length_a   1.000
_cell.length_b   1.000
_cell.length_c   1.000
_cell.angle_alpha   90.00
_cell.angle_beta   90.00
_cell.angle_gamma   90.00
#
_symmetry.space_group_name_H-M   'P 1'
#
loop_
_entity.id
_entity.type
_entity.pdbx_description
1 polymer ?
#
loop_
_entity_poly.entity_id
_entity_poly.type
_entity_poly.pdbx_seq_one_letter_code
_entity_poly.pdbx_strand_id
1 'polypeptide(L)'
;MGLCIACLGFPAGGALGLSDNDPISTCNAIFSKKVIDSIGGFDASLRYGGEDTDITRRLRANGHKVIIEKDSFVYHKTRDFHEFLSWCFRRGKAKFNISKSPLQLLMPLAIFAYPFSSKFRKLLSKRKVINIDLFSIFFVVPVLFFLRQLYMTAGWIYEFIRSFGWKEKHS
;
A
#
# COMPACT_ATOMS: atom_id res chain seq x y z
N MET A 1 -11.24 6.23 -14.36
CA MET A 1 -9.94 6.50 -13.70
C MET A 1 -9.88 5.98 -12.27
N GLY A 2 -10.80 6.38 -11.36
CA GLY A 2 -10.81 5.91 -9.96
C GLY A 2 -10.83 4.39 -9.80
N LEU A 3 -11.57 3.67 -10.65
CA LEU A 3 -11.59 2.20 -10.69
C LEU A 3 -10.21 1.61 -11.02
N CYS A 4 -9.50 2.16 -12.01
CA CYS A 4 -8.16 1.72 -12.38
C CYS A 4 -7.15 1.93 -11.25
N ILE A 5 -7.30 3.02 -10.48
CA ILE A 5 -6.52 3.27 -9.26
C ILE A 5 -6.84 2.20 -8.21
N ALA A 6 -8.13 1.84 -8.04
CA ALA A 6 -8.54 0.78 -7.12
C ALA A 6 -8.00 -0.60 -7.52
N CYS A 7 -7.84 -0.87 -8.82
CA CYS A 7 -7.22 -2.09 -9.36
C CYS A 7 -5.73 -2.22 -8.99
N LEU A 8 -5.06 -1.16 -8.55
CA LEU A 8 -3.71 -1.25 -7.99
C LEU A 8 -3.68 -1.89 -6.59
N GLY A 9 -4.85 -2.18 -6.01
CA GLY A 9 -5.03 -2.80 -4.70
C GLY A 9 -5.18 -1.79 -3.57
N PHE A 10 -5.75 -0.60 -3.86
CA PHE A 10 -5.85 0.49 -2.89
C PHE A 10 -7.23 1.16 -2.83
N PRO A 11 -7.66 1.65 -1.65
CA PRO A 11 -7.10 1.32 -0.34
C PRO A 11 -7.31 -0.18 -0.02
N ALA A 12 -6.36 -0.77 0.72
CA ALA A 12 -6.43 -2.13 1.27
C ALA A 12 -7.06 -3.22 0.38
N GLY A 13 -6.36 -3.64 -0.68
CA GLY A 13 -6.84 -4.66 -1.62
C GLY A 13 -7.71 -4.09 -2.74
N GLY A 14 -8.28 -2.89 -2.56
CA GLY A 14 -9.02 -2.13 -3.58
C GLY A 14 -10.07 -3.00 -4.28
N ALA A 15 -10.20 -2.83 -5.61
CA ALA A 15 -11.15 -3.61 -6.40
C ALA A 15 -10.79 -5.10 -6.52
N LEU A 16 -9.55 -5.49 -6.18
CA LEU A 16 -9.10 -6.88 -6.25
C LEU A 16 -9.45 -7.69 -4.99
N GLY A 17 -9.69 -7.01 -3.87
CA GLY A 17 -9.85 -7.60 -2.54
C GLY A 17 -8.55 -8.12 -1.95
N LEU A 18 -8.56 -8.31 -0.63
CA LEU A 18 -7.44 -8.83 0.14
C LEU A 18 -7.28 -10.35 0.01
N SER A 19 -6.11 -10.84 0.38
CA SER A 19 -5.75 -12.24 0.58
C SER A 19 -5.25 -12.45 2.01
N ASP A 20 -5.21 -13.70 2.46
CA ASP A 20 -4.86 -14.04 3.86
C ASP A 20 -3.46 -13.56 4.28
N ASN A 21 -2.56 -13.36 3.30
CA ASN A 21 -1.21 -12.86 3.51
C ASN A 21 -1.11 -11.34 3.48
N ASP A 22 -2.12 -10.64 2.98
CA ASP A 22 -2.12 -9.18 2.95
C ASP A 22 -2.22 -8.61 4.38
N PRO A 23 -1.71 -7.37 4.60
CA PRO A 23 -1.99 -6.64 5.83
C PRO A 23 -3.48 -6.39 6.00
N ILE A 24 -3.94 -6.41 7.25
CA ILE A 24 -5.30 -5.95 7.57
C ILE A 24 -5.43 -4.46 7.30
N SER A 25 -6.66 -4.02 7.03
CA SER A 25 -6.98 -2.61 6.98
C SER A 25 -7.66 -2.18 8.26
N THR A 26 -7.05 -1.25 8.98
CA THR A 26 -7.61 -0.73 10.24
C THR A 26 -8.98 -0.07 10.06
N CYS A 27 -9.34 0.40 8.86
CA CYS A 27 -10.66 0.99 8.59
C CYS A 27 -11.82 -0.02 8.53
N ASN A 28 -11.51 -1.33 8.47
CA ASN A 28 -12.51 -2.40 8.53
C ASN A 28 -11.93 -3.63 9.26
N ALA A 29 -11.44 -3.43 10.48
CA ALA A 29 -10.86 -4.48 11.29
C ALA A 29 -11.45 -4.49 12.70
N ILE A 30 -11.58 -5.69 13.26
CA ILE A 30 -11.96 -5.93 14.65
C ILE A 30 -10.76 -6.53 15.37
N PHE A 31 -10.46 -6.01 16.55
CA PHE A 31 -9.33 -6.43 17.35
C PHE A 31 -9.77 -6.87 18.75
N SER A 32 -9.14 -7.92 19.27
CA SER A 32 -9.19 -8.19 20.71
C SER A 32 -8.31 -7.19 21.44
N LYS A 33 -8.90 -6.42 22.35
CA LYS A 33 -8.17 -5.45 23.17
C LYS A 33 -6.99 -6.11 23.91
N LYS A 34 -7.22 -7.26 24.54
CA LYS A 34 -6.19 -8.03 25.25
C LYS A 34 -5.00 -8.37 24.35
N VAL A 35 -5.25 -8.73 23.09
CA VAL A 35 -4.21 -9.08 22.11
C VAL A 35 -3.43 -7.85 21.65
N ILE A 36 -4.11 -6.72 21.42
CA ILE A 36 -3.45 -5.46 21.04
C ILE A 36 -2.59 -4.93 22.19
N ASP A 37 -3.11 -4.97 23.40
CA ASP A 37 -2.39 -4.56 24.60
C ASP A 37 -1.15 -5.44 24.82
N SER A 38 -1.25 -6.76 24.60
CA SER A 38 -0.11 -7.68 24.77
C SER A 38 1.03 -7.48 23.77
N ILE A 39 0.77 -6.85 22.61
CA ILE A 39 1.82 -6.51 21.63
C ILE A 39 2.26 -5.04 21.70
N GLY A 40 1.81 -4.29 22.71
CA GLY A 40 2.20 -2.90 22.95
C GLY A 40 1.44 -1.86 22.13
N GLY A 41 0.26 -2.18 21.60
CA GLY A 41 -0.59 -1.22 20.88
C GLY A 41 -0.07 -0.83 19.49
N PHE A 42 -0.53 0.31 18.97
CA PHE A 42 -0.07 0.88 17.70
C PHE A 42 1.18 1.74 17.91
N ASP A 43 2.12 1.70 16.96
CA ASP A 43 3.30 2.56 16.98
C ASP A 43 2.95 3.99 16.55
N ALA A 44 2.92 4.92 17.51
CA ALA A 44 2.61 6.33 17.28
C ALA A 44 3.67 7.09 16.45
N SER A 45 4.83 6.49 16.20
CA SER A 45 5.87 7.06 15.33
C SER A 45 5.50 6.95 13.84
N LEU A 46 4.59 6.04 13.46
CA LEU A 46 4.17 5.78 12.07
C LEU A 46 3.17 6.82 11.51
N ARG A 47 3.52 8.10 11.59
CA ARG A 47 2.62 9.24 11.28
C ARG A 47 2.17 9.36 9.82
N TYR A 48 2.93 8.77 8.89
CA TYR A 48 2.65 8.88 7.44
C TYR A 48 2.02 7.62 6.85
N GLY A 49 1.67 6.65 7.71
CA GLY A 49 1.07 5.37 7.39
C GLY A 49 2.04 4.20 7.51
N GLY A 50 1.52 2.99 7.35
CA GLY A 50 2.24 1.73 7.57
C GLY A 50 1.91 1.04 8.88
N GLU A 51 1.06 1.66 9.70
CA GLU A 51 0.42 1.14 10.89
C GLU A 51 -0.25 -0.22 10.63
N ASP A 52 -0.99 -0.33 9.52
CA ASP A 52 -1.64 -1.58 9.07
C ASP A 52 -0.63 -2.71 8.87
N THR A 53 0.50 -2.40 8.21
CA THR A 53 1.56 -3.37 7.93
C THR A 53 2.32 -3.74 9.20
N ASP A 54 2.64 -2.77 10.05
CA ASP A 54 3.36 -3.00 11.30
C ASP A 54 2.54 -3.84 12.28
N ILE A 55 1.27 -3.48 12.51
CA ILE A 55 0.42 -4.20 13.45
C ILE A 55 0.19 -5.64 12.97
N THR A 56 -0.05 -5.84 11.66
CA THR A 56 -0.21 -7.20 11.10
C THR A 56 1.06 -8.02 11.30
N ARG A 57 2.22 -7.43 11.05
CA ARG A 57 3.52 -8.09 11.22
C ARG A 57 3.74 -8.50 12.68
N ARG A 58 3.49 -7.60 13.63
CA ARG A 58 3.65 -7.89 15.07
C ARG A 58 2.64 -8.93 15.57
N LEU A 59 1.39 -8.88 15.12
CA LEU A 59 0.39 -9.91 15.43
C LEU A 59 0.85 -11.29 14.97
N ARG A 60 1.27 -11.41 13.70
CA ARG A 60 1.75 -12.67 13.13
C ARG A 60 3.03 -13.16 13.81
N ALA A 61 3.97 -12.27 14.12
CA ALA A 61 5.21 -12.61 14.81
C ALA A 61 4.99 -13.14 16.24
N ASN A 62 3.90 -12.73 16.90
CA ASN A 62 3.49 -13.23 18.22
C ASN A 62 2.54 -14.45 18.12
N GLY A 63 2.43 -15.09 16.95
CA GLY A 63 1.62 -16.29 16.76
C GLY A 63 0.11 -16.05 16.72
N HIS A 64 -0.35 -14.80 16.69
CA HIS A 64 -1.77 -14.49 16.58
C HIS A 64 -2.27 -14.73 15.15
N LYS A 65 -3.45 -15.33 15.04
CA LYS A 65 -4.13 -15.55 13.77
C LYS A 65 -4.75 -14.24 13.28
N VAL A 66 -4.47 -13.91 12.02
CA VAL A 66 -5.07 -12.78 11.30
C VAL A 66 -5.95 -13.37 10.21
N ILE A 67 -7.26 -13.08 10.26
CA ILE A 67 -8.26 -13.63 9.34
C ILE A 67 -8.85 -12.49 8.53
N ILE A 68 -8.97 -12.71 7.21
CA ILE A 68 -9.69 -11.82 6.30
C ILE A 68 -11.05 -12.44 6.02
N GLU A 69 -12.12 -11.81 6.50
CA GLU A 69 -13.49 -12.17 6.11
C GLU A 69 -13.78 -11.59 4.73
N LYS A 70 -14.02 -12.45 3.74
CA LYS A 70 -14.15 -12.04 2.33
C LYS A 70 -15.52 -11.41 2.03
N ASP A 71 -16.52 -11.74 2.84
CA ASP A 71 -17.88 -11.23 2.70
C ASP A 71 -18.12 -9.96 3.52
N SER A 72 -17.14 -9.54 4.33
CA SER A 72 -17.14 -8.25 5.03
C SER A 72 -16.36 -7.20 4.23
N PHE A 73 -17.09 -6.24 3.66
CA PHE A 73 -16.48 -5.17 2.87
C PHE A 73 -17.12 -3.82 3.17
N VAL A 74 -16.33 -2.77 2.97
CA VAL A 74 -16.76 -1.37 3.08
C VAL A 74 -16.50 -0.65 1.78
N TYR A 75 -17.34 0.33 1.47
CA TYR A 75 -17.17 1.16 0.28
C TYR A 75 -16.28 2.35 0.59
N HIS A 76 -15.23 2.53 -0.21
CA HIS A 76 -14.38 3.71 -0.16
C HIS A 76 -14.60 4.58 -1.39
N LYS A 77 -14.70 5.90 -1.16
CA LYS A 77 -14.64 6.87 -2.24
C LYS A 77 -13.30 6.73 -2.96
N THR A 78 -13.35 6.62 -4.29
CA THR A 78 -12.13 6.62 -5.11
C THR A 78 -11.46 7.98 -5.05
N ARG A 79 -10.13 7.97 -5.10
CA ARG A 79 -9.34 9.21 -5.18
C ARG A 79 -9.29 9.71 -6.61
N ASP A 80 -9.24 11.03 -6.75
CA ASP A 80 -8.92 11.66 -8.02
C ASP A 80 -7.43 11.50 -8.33
N PHE A 81 -7.05 11.78 -9.57
CA PHE A 81 -5.68 11.55 -10.05
C PHE A 81 -4.64 12.35 -9.24
N HIS A 82 -4.91 13.62 -8.97
CA HIS A 82 -4.00 14.47 -8.17
C HIS A 82 -3.86 13.94 -6.73
N GLU A 83 -4.99 13.61 -6.09
CA GLU A 83 -5.00 13.05 -4.73
C GLU A 83 -4.22 11.72 -4.66
N PHE A 84 -4.34 10.91 -5.70
CA PHE A 84 -3.58 9.66 -5.83
C PHE A 84 -2.07 9.91 -5.88
N LEU A 85 -1.61 10.88 -6.66
CA LEU A 85 -0.17 11.21 -6.75
C LEU A 85 0.37 11.76 -5.42
N SER A 86 -0.35 12.69 -4.79
CA SER A 86 0.00 13.20 -3.44
C SER A 86 0.04 12.06 -2.41
N TRP A 87 -0.91 11.13 -2.51
CA TRP A 87 -0.95 9.96 -1.65
C TRP A 87 0.24 9.02 -1.89
N CYS A 88 0.63 8.77 -3.14
CA CYS A 88 1.82 7.98 -3.48
C CYS A 88 3.09 8.60 -2.90
N PHE A 89 3.26 9.93 -3.03
CA PHE A 89 4.39 10.65 -2.45
C PHE A 89 4.44 10.49 -0.92
N ARG A 90 3.30 10.68 -0.24
CA ARG A 90 3.19 10.47 1.22
C ARG A 90 3.56 9.04 1.62
N ARG A 91 3.12 8.04 0.86
CA ARG A 91 3.48 6.62 1.08
C ARG A 91 4.97 6.37 0.84
N GLY A 92 5.60 7.10 -0.07
CA GLY A 92 7.06 7.10 -0.26
C GLY A 92 7.81 7.51 1.00
N LYS A 93 7.41 8.65 1.60
CA LYS A 93 7.97 9.13 2.89
C LYS A 93 7.76 8.11 4.00
N ALA A 94 6.55 7.55 4.10
CA ALA A 94 6.23 6.52 5.10
C ALA A 94 7.12 5.29 4.94
N LYS A 95 7.34 4.85 3.70
CA LYS A 95 8.20 3.71 3.41
C LYS A 95 9.65 3.94 3.87
N PHE A 96 10.20 5.15 3.74
CA PHE A 96 11.53 5.47 4.26
C PHE A 96 11.61 5.29 5.78
N ASN A 97 10.57 5.74 6.50
CA ASN A 97 10.52 5.63 7.96
C ASN A 97 10.39 4.18 8.45
N ILE A 98 9.77 3.30 7.65
CA ILE A 98 9.68 1.86 7.94
C ILE A 98 10.93 1.11 7.48
N SER A 99 11.47 1.46 6.31
CA SER A 99 12.59 0.78 5.68
C SER A 99 13.46 1.77 4.88
N LYS A 100 14.71 1.89 5.31
CA LYS A 100 15.74 2.72 4.65
C LYS A 100 16.43 2.01 3.48
N SER A 101 15.81 0.98 2.92
CA SER A 101 16.40 0.20 1.83
C SER A 101 16.47 1.01 0.52
N PRO A 102 17.65 1.13 -0.13
CA PRO A 102 17.80 1.83 -1.40
C PRO A 102 17.13 1.11 -2.57
N LEU A 103 16.66 -0.13 -2.38
CA LEU A 103 15.88 -0.86 -3.39
C LEU A 103 14.65 -0.09 -3.86
N GLN A 104 14.14 0.87 -3.07
CA GLN A 104 13.08 1.77 -3.51
C GLN A 104 13.44 2.55 -4.79
N LEU A 105 14.72 2.87 -5.02
CA LEU A 105 15.17 3.58 -6.21
C LEU A 105 14.95 2.77 -7.51
N LEU A 106 14.97 1.44 -7.40
CA LEU A 106 14.77 0.52 -8.53
C LEU A 106 13.30 0.17 -8.78
N MET A 107 12.40 0.50 -7.84
CA MET A 107 10.98 0.14 -7.92
C MET A 107 10.22 0.65 -9.16
N PRO A 108 10.57 1.79 -9.80
CA PRO A 108 9.98 2.18 -11.07
C PRO A 108 10.17 1.14 -12.19
N LEU A 109 11.28 0.39 -12.17
CA LEU A 109 11.56 -0.69 -13.14
C LEU A 109 10.66 -1.92 -12.93
N ALA A 110 9.95 -2.02 -11.81
CA ALA A 110 9.02 -3.12 -11.54
C ALA A 110 7.83 -3.15 -12.51
N ILE A 111 7.61 -2.11 -13.32
CA ILE A 111 6.61 -2.13 -14.40
C ILE A 111 6.86 -3.28 -15.38
N PHE A 112 8.12 -3.62 -15.68
CA PHE A 112 8.44 -4.72 -16.61
C PHE A 112 8.06 -6.09 -16.04
N ALA A 113 8.12 -6.24 -14.71
CA ALA A 113 7.67 -7.44 -14.01
C ALA A 113 6.16 -7.45 -13.73
N TYR A 114 5.47 -6.31 -13.86
CA TYR A 114 4.08 -6.17 -13.46
C TYR A 114 3.11 -7.13 -14.19
N PRO A 115 3.19 -7.32 -15.52
CA PRO A 115 2.33 -8.27 -16.25
C PRO A 115 2.45 -9.72 -15.75
N PHE A 116 3.61 -10.10 -15.20
CA PHE A 116 3.88 -11.45 -14.69
C PHE A 116 3.44 -11.62 -13.23
N SER A 117 3.03 -10.54 -12.56
CA SER A 117 2.65 -10.57 -11.15
C SER A 117 1.34 -11.32 -10.91
N SER A 118 1.20 -11.90 -9.72
CA SER A 118 -0.07 -12.49 -9.25
C SER A 118 -1.22 -11.47 -9.24
N LYS A 119 -0.91 -10.20 -8.98
CA LYS A 119 -1.89 -9.10 -9.01
C LYS A 119 -2.45 -8.86 -10.41
N PHE A 120 -1.60 -8.86 -11.44
CA PHE A 120 -2.05 -8.70 -12.82
C PHE A 120 -2.92 -9.88 -13.27
N ARG A 121 -2.52 -11.11 -12.94
CA ARG A 121 -3.35 -12.31 -13.18
C ARG A 121 -4.71 -12.23 -12.47
N LYS A 122 -4.74 -11.79 -11.20
CA LYS A 122 -5.96 -11.59 -10.43
C LYS A 122 -6.86 -10.48 -11.02
N LEU A 123 -6.27 -9.40 -11.53
CA LEU A 123 -6.98 -8.34 -12.24
C LEU A 123 -7.65 -8.89 -13.51
N LEU A 124 -6.91 -9.65 -14.32
CA LEU A 124 -7.41 -10.22 -15.56
C LEU A 124 -8.56 -11.21 -15.34
N SER A 125 -8.47 -12.02 -14.27
CA SER A 125 -9.53 -12.96 -13.90
C SER A 125 -10.78 -12.27 -13.34
N LYS A 126 -10.61 -11.22 -12.54
CA LYS A 126 -11.73 -10.45 -11.95
C LYS A 126 -12.30 -9.35 -12.84
N ARG A 127 -11.76 -9.13 -14.04
CA ARG A 127 -12.13 -7.99 -14.90
C ARG A 127 -13.62 -7.81 -15.12
N LYS A 128 -14.36 -8.93 -15.32
CA LYS A 128 -15.81 -8.91 -15.58
C LYS A 128 -16.61 -8.50 -14.33
N VAL A 129 -16.17 -8.96 -13.16
CA VAL A 129 -16.81 -8.63 -11.87
C VAL A 129 -16.55 -7.16 -11.50
N ILE A 130 -15.34 -6.67 -11.80
CA ILE A 130 -14.93 -5.29 -11.53
C ILE A 130 -15.51 -4.32 -12.58
N ASN A 131 -15.98 -4.83 -13.73
CA ASN A 131 -16.41 -4.06 -14.89
C ASN A 131 -15.31 -3.12 -15.43
N ILE A 132 -14.13 -3.68 -15.71
CA ILE A 132 -13.00 -2.97 -16.32
C ILE A 132 -12.67 -3.56 -17.70
N ASP A 133 -12.47 -2.68 -18.67
CA ASP A 133 -12.16 -3.05 -20.05
C ASP A 133 -10.69 -3.45 -20.23
N LEU A 134 -10.39 -4.16 -21.32
CA LEU A 134 -9.04 -4.64 -21.61
C LEU A 134 -8.06 -3.50 -21.90
N PHE A 135 -8.51 -2.41 -22.54
CA PHE A 135 -7.66 -1.27 -22.82
C PHE A 135 -7.16 -0.63 -21.51
N SER A 136 -8.03 -0.46 -20.52
CA SER A 136 -7.66 0.01 -19.19
C SER A 136 -6.66 -0.93 -18.51
N ILE A 137 -6.81 -2.26 -18.64
CA ILE A 137 -5.89 -3.24 -18.03
C ILE A 137 -4.49 -3.17 -18.66
N PHE A 138 -4.38 -3.02 -19.98
CA PHE A 138 -3.09 -3.06 -20.68
C PHE A 138 -2.39 -1.70 -20.79
N PHE A 139 -3.13 -0.60 -20.74
CA PHE A 139 -2.55 0.74 -20.93
C PHE A 139 -2.68 1.61 -19.67
N VAL A 140 -3.88 1.75 -19.11
CA VAL A 140 -4.11 2.69 -18.00
C VAL A 140 -3.52 2.19 -16.68
N VAL A 141 -3.77 0.93 -16.33
CA VAL A 141 -3.32 0.34 -15.05
C VAL A 141 -1.77 0.26 -14.97
N PRO A 142 -1.04 -0.16 -16.02
CA PRO A 142 0.43 -0.14 -15.99
C PRO A 142 1.00 1.27 -15.87
N VAL A 143 0.43 2.26 -16.57
CA VAL A 143 0.84 3.67 -16.43
C VAL A 143 0.63 4.15 -15.00
N LEU A 144 -0.52 3.88 -14.38
CA LEU A 144 -0.77 4.23 -12.99
C LEU A 144 0.15 3.47 -12.01
N PHE A 145 0.47 2.21 -12.30
CA PHE A 145 1.44 1.45 -11.53
C PHE A 145 2.82 2.10 -11.58
N PHE A 146 3.28 2.55 -12.76
CA PHE A 146 4.55 3.23 -12.92
C PHE A 146 4.57 4.58 -12.21
N LEU A 147 3.55 5.42 -12.41
CA LEU A 147 3.42 6.72 -11.73
C LEU A 147 3.42 6.56 -10.21
N ARG A 148 2.75 5.52 -9.69
CA ARG A 148 2.81 5.17 -8.27
C ARG A 148 4.26 4.98 -7.82
N GLN A 149 5.02 4.13 -8.52
CA GLN A 149 6.40 3.84 -8.13
C GLN A 149 7.28 5.07 -8.22
N LEU A 150 7.12 5.88 -9.26
CA LEU A 150 7.86 7.13 -9.44
C LEU A 150 7.62 8.09 -8.26
N TYR A 151 6.36 8.34 -7.90
CA TYR A 151 6.01 9.25 -6.81
C TYR A 151 6.38 8.69 -5.43
N MET A 152 6.26 7.38 -5.22
CA MET A 152 6.75 6.73 -4.00
C MET A 152 8.27 6.86 -3.87
N THR A 153 9.01 6.71 -4.96
CA THR A 153 10.47 6.90 -4.97
C THR A 153 10.84 8.36 -4.71
N ALA A 154 10.14 9.32 -5.33
CA ALA A 154 10.35 10.75 -5.06
C ALA A 154 10.11 11.10 -3.58
N GLY A 155 9.01 10.59 -2.98
CA GLY A 155 8.73 10.79 -1.56
C GLY A 155 9.76 10.15 -0.64
N TRP A 156 10.29 8.99 -1.02
CA TRP A 156 11.37 8.32 -0.29
C TRP A 156 12.67 9.13 -0.34
N ILE A 157 13.07 9.61 -1.53
CA ILE A 157 14.26 10.45 -1.72
C ILE A 157 14.15 11.75 -0.94
N TYR A 158 12.99 12.41 -0.99
CA TYR A 158 12.72 13.62 -0.24
C TYR A 158 12.98 13.42 1.26
N GLU A 159 12.44 12.34 1.83
CA GLU A 159 12.61 12.03 3.25
C GLU A 159 14.05 11.64 3.59
N PHE A 160 14.73 10.92 2.69
CA PHE A 160 16.15 10.62 2.80
C PHE A 160 16.98 11.89 2.90
N ILE A 161 16.86 12.83 1.94
CA ILE A 161 17.59 14.11 1.94
C ILE A 161 17.27 14.92 3.20
N ARG A 162 15.98 15.01 3.58
CA ARG A 162 15.53 15.71 4.78
C ARG A 162 16.18 15.16 6.05
N SER A 163 16.44 13.85 6.12
CA SER A 163 17.08 13.22 7.26
C SER A 163 18.56 13.60 7.44
N PHE A 164 19.27 13.94 6.36
CA PHE A 164 20.65 14.46 6.43
C PHE A 164 20.67 15.92 6.91
N GLY A 165 19.83 16.79 6.33
CA GLY A 165 19.75 18.19 6.75
C GLY A 165 19.33 18.37 8.21
N TRP A 166 18.57 17.41 8.78
CA TRP A 166 18.27 17.40 10.22
C TRP A 166 19.48 17.04 11.08
N LYS A 167 20.31 16.08 10.65
CA LYS A 167 21.55 15.70 11.34
C LYS A 167 22.58 16.81 11.36
N GLU A 168 22.75 17.55 10.25
CA GLU A 168 23.71 18.65 10.17
C GLU A 168 23.32 19.84 11.07
N LYS A 169 22.02 20.04 11.32
CA LYS A 169 21.53 21.16 12.15
C LYS A 169 21.57 20.88 13.67
N HIS A 170 21.79 19.63 14.07
CA HIS A 170 21.79 19.17 15.48
C HIS A 170 23.06 18.37 15.82
N SER A 171 24.11 18.54 15.02
CA SER A 171 25.49 18.12 15.27
C SER A 171 26.31 19.32 15.74
#